data_AF-A0A2H9UMR3-F1
#
_entry.id   AF-A0A2H9UMR3-F1
#
_cell.length_a   1.000
_cell.length_b   1.000
_cell.length_c   1.000
_cell.angle_alpha   90.00
_cell.angle_beta   90.00
_cell.angle_gamma   90.00
#
_symmetry.space_group_name_H-M   'P 1'
#
loop_
_entity.id
_entity.type
_entity.pdbx_description
1 polymer ?
#
loop_
_entity_poly.entity_id
_entity_poly.type
_entity_poly.pdbx_seq_one_letter_code
_entity_poly.pdbx_strand_id
1 'polypeptide(L)' 'MDFEKIILARKAITDKHGEKKPQLTFQSVINCPVCTTGELHYQISAHNGHIAANCSTAKCVNWME' A
#
# COMPACT_ATOMS: atom_id res chain seq x y z
N MET A 1 3.84 -11.30 -10.17
CA MET A 1 3.30 -10.54 -9.01
C MET A 1 3.15 -11.54 -7.87
N ASP A 2 3.77 -11.27 -6.72
CA ASP A 2 3.63 -12.12 -5.54
C ASP A 2 2.38 -11.70 -4.75
N PHE A 3 1.28 -12.43 -4.92
CA PHE A 3 -0.01 -12.09 -4.30
C PHE A 3 0.05 -12.05 -2.77
N GLU A 4 0.85 -12.91 -2.14
CA GLU A 4 1.03 -12.92 -0.68
C GLU A 4 1.64 -11.61 -0.16
N LYS A 5 2.65 -11.06 -0.88
CA LYS A 5 3.27 -9.78 -0.55
C LYS A 5 2.27 -8.63 -0.67
N ILE A 6 1.41 -8.67 -1.69
CA ILE A 6 0.35 -7.68 -1.90
C ILE A 6 -0.68 -7.75 -0.77
N ILE A 7 -1.14 -8.95 -0.38
CA ILE A 7 -2.10 -9.13 0.71
C ILE A 7 -1.53 -8.57 2.02
N LEU A 8 -0.28 -8.88 2.35
CA LEU A 8 0.38 -8.38 3.55
C LEU A 8 0.52 -6.86 3.54
N ALA A 9 0.99 -6.29 2.43
CA ALA A 9 1.16 -4.85 2.28
C ALA A 9 -0.18 -4.10 2.31
N ARG A 10 -1.20 -4.60 1.61
CA ARG A 10 -2.56 -4.05 1.61
C ARG A 10 -3.17 -4.07 3.00
N LYS A 11 -3.03 -5.19 3.74
CA LYS A 11 -3.50 -5.28 5.13
C LYS A 11 -2.87 -4.21 6.02
N ALA A 12 -1.56 -3.99 5.92
CA ALA A 12 -0.90 -2.94 6.70
C ALA A 12 -1.40 -1.51 6.36
N ILE A 13 -1.71 -1.25 5.08
CA ILE A 13 -2.30 0.02 4.65
C ILE A 13 -3.71 0.18 5.23
N THR A 14 -4.56 -0.84 5.14
CA THR A 14 -5.93 -0.81 5.65
C THR A 14 -5.99 -0.81 7.18
N ASP A 15 -5.05 -1.46 7.87
CA ASP A 15 -4.95 -1.41 9.34
C ASP A 15 -4.62 0.01 9.82
N LYS A 16 -3.84 0.78 9.04
CA LYS A 16 -3.48 2.17 9.36
C LYS A 16 -4.58 3.18 9.01
N HIS A 17 -5.27 3.00 7.89
CA HIS A 17 -6.21 4.00 7.35
C HIS A 17 -7.68 3.59 7.38
N GLY A 18 -7.97 2.34 7.70
CA GLY A 18 -9.27 1.73 7.52
C GLY A 18 -9.50 1.23 6.09
N GLU A 19 -10.57 0.45 5.93
CA GLU A 19 -11.00 -0.12 4.64
C GLU A 19 -11.99 0.79 3.89
N LYS A 20 -12.42 1.89 4.52
CA LYS A 20 -13.38 2.81 3.92
C LYS A 20 -12.69 3.70 2.90
N LYS A 21 -13.39 3.95 1.80
CA LYS A 21 -12.95 4.91 0.78
C LYS A 21 -12.70 6.29 1.41
N PRO A 22 -11.53 6.91 1.18
CA PRO A 22 -11.26 8.24 1.71
C PRO A 22 -12.07 9.31 0.99
N GLN A 23 -12.31 10.44 1.66
CA GLN A 23 -12.99 11.60 1.05
C GLN A 23 -12.09 12.34 0.05
N LEU A 24 -10.77 12.33 0.28
CA LEU A 24 -9.76 12.93 -0.58
C LEU A 24 -8.69 11.91 -0.93
N THR A 25 -8.20 11.93 -2.17
CA THR A 25 -7.06 11.11 -2.55
C THR A 25 -5.86 11.53 -1.71
N PHE A 26 -5.21 10.59 -1.07
CA PHE A 26 -4.05 10.88 -0.24
C PHE A 26 -2.94 9.88 -0.50
N GLN A 27 -1.72 10.31 -0.18
CA GLN A 27 -0.51 9.52 -0.24
C GLN A 27 0.09 9.44 1.15
N SER A 28 0.73 8.32 1.46
CA SER A 28 1.39 8.13 2.75
C SER A 28 2.49 7.08 2.61
N VAL A 29 3.33 7.01 3.65
CA VAL A 29 4.45 6.09 3.74
C VAL A 29 4.36 5.31 5.05
N ILE A 30 4.67 4.02 4.99
CA ILE A 30 4.88 3.15 6.15
C ILE A 30 6.16 2.33 5.96
N ASN A 31 6.71 1.80 7.05
CA ASN A 31 7.73 0.75 6.96
C ASN A 31 7.14 -0.44 6.20
N CYS A 32 7.87 -0.96 5.22
CA CYS A 32 7.38 -2.04 4.38
C CYS A 32 7.20 -3.32 5.22
N PRO A 33 5.97 -3.86 5.35
CA PRO A 33 5.73 -5.05 6.15
C PRO A 33 6.31 -6.33 5.52
N VAL A 34 6.69 -6.28 4.23
CA VAL A 34 7.23 -7.42 3.48
C VAL A 34 8.74 -7.57 3.68
N CYS A 35 9.52 -6.52 3.46
CA CYS A 35 10.98 -6.57 3.56
C CYS A 35 11.55 -5.98 4.85
N THR A 36 10.71 -5.35 5.69
CA THR A 36 11.01 -4.72 6.99
C THR A 36 12.10 -3.64 7.00
N THR A 37 12.71 -3.37 5.85
CA THR A 37 13.89 -2.51 5.67
C THR A 37 13.62 -1.32 4.76
N GLY A 38 12.72 -1.50 3.78
CA GLY A 38 12.30 -0.44 2.87
C GLY A 38 11.07 0.33 3.35
N GLU A 39 10.74 1.36 2.60
CA GLU A 39 9.55 2.19 2.78
C GLU A 39 8.51 1.77 1.76
N LEU A 40 7.26 1.56 2.19
CA LEU A 40 6.13 1.33 1.32
C LEU A 40 5.38 2.65 1.14
N HIS A 41 5.53 3.22 -0.05
CA HIS A 41 4.78 4.39 -0.49
C HIS A 41 3.46 3.91 -1.06
N TYR A 42 2.35 4.51 -0.66
CA TYR A 42 1.04 4.17 -1.21
C TYR A 42 0.16 5.39 -1.37
N GLN A 43 -0.82 5.24 -2.26
CA GLN A 43 -1.87 6.19 -2.53
C GLN A 43 -3.22 5.48 -2.48
N ILE A 44 -4.22 6.10 -1.86
CA ILE A 44 -5.60 5.64 -1.91
C ILE A 44 -6.44 6.69 -2.63
N SER A 45 -7.10 6.29 -3.72
CA SER A 45 -7.94 7.17 -4.52
C SER A 45 -9.28 7.46 -3.84
N ALA A 46 -9.70 8.72 -3.76
CA ALA A 46 -11.06 9.07 -3.32
C ALA A 46 -12.14 8.75 -4.34
N HIS A 47 -11.76 8.53 -5.61
CA HIS A 47 -12.73 8.21 -6.65
C HIS A 47 -13.34 6.82 -6.43
N ASN A 48 -12.48 5.80 -6.30
CA ASN A 48 -12.86 4.38 -6.25
C ASN A 48 -12.29 3.63 -5.03
N GLY A 49 -11.45 4.24 -4.19
CA GLY A 49 -10.84 3.58 -3.04
C GLY A 49 -9.68 2.64 -3.41
N HIS A 50 -9.27 2.60 -4.67
CA HIS A 50 -8.18 1.71 -5.11
C HIS A 50 -6.85 2.16 -4.52
N ILE A 51 -6.02 1.16 -4.20
CA ILE A 51 -4.70 1.37 -3.62
C ILE A 51 -3.64 1.15 -4.71
N ALA A 52 -2.77 2.14 -4.87
CA ALA A 52 -1.52 1.99 -5.61
C ALA A 52 -0.37 2.05 -4.61
N ALA A 53 0.57 1.11 -4.68
CA ALA A 53 1.67 1.06 -3.74
C ALA A 53 2.99 0.58 -4.36
N ASN A 54 4.10 1.07 -3.83
CA ASN A 54 5.45 0.78 -4.28
C ASN A 54 6.41 0.80 -3.10
N CYS A 55 7.16 -0.29 -2.92
CA CYS A 55 8.24 -0.33 -1.95
C CYS A 55 9.55 0.21 -2.55
N SER A 56 10.28 1.02 -1.77
CA SER A 56 11.59 1.55 -2.15
C SER A 56 12.66 0.46 -2.33
N THR A 57 12.49 -0.72 -1.73
CA THR A 57 13.35 -1.88 -1.98
C THR A 57 13.04 -2.50 -3.35
N ALA A 58 14.06 -2.55 -4.21
CA ALA A 58 13.95 -3.16 -5.54
C ALA A 58 13.41 -4.60 -5.47
N LYS A 59 12.45 -4.91 -6.34
CA LYS A 59 11.81 -6.24 -6.46
C LYS A 59 11.08 -6.73 -5.19
N CYS A 60 10.72 -5.84 -4.25
CA CYS A 60 9.97 -6.20 -3.06
C CYS A 60 8.46 -6.36 -3.34
N VAL A 61 7.71 -5.27 -3.34
CA VAL A 61 6.26 -5.26 -3.60
C VAL A 61 5.88 -3.97 -4.33
N ASN A 62 5.10 -4.11 -5.40
CA ASN A 62 4.56 -3.01 -6.18
C ASN A 62 3.28 -3.47 -6.89
N TRP A 63 2.20 -2.70 -6.75
CA TRP A 63 0.92 -3.00 -7.39
C TRP A 63 0.03 -1.75 -7.53
N MET A 64 -1.01 -1.88 -8.35
CA MET A 64 -2.12 -0.94 -8.48
C MET A 64 -3.40 -1.75 -8.69
N GLU A 65 -4.44 -1.42 -7.95
CA GLU A 65 -5.80 -2.00 -8.09
C GLU A 65 -6.65 -1.22 -9.10
#